data_AF-A0A1Q5XY31-F1
#
_entry.id   AF-A0A1Q5XY31-F1
#
_cell.length_a   1.000
_cell.length_b   1.000
_cell.length_c   1.000
_cell.angle_alpha   90.00
_cell.angle_beta   90.00
_cell.angle_gamma   90.00
#
_symmetry.space_group_name_H-M   'P 1'
#
loop_
_entity.id
_entity.type
_entity.pdbx_description
1 polymer ?
#
loop_
_entity_poly.entity_id
_entity_poly.type
_entity_poly.pdbx_seq_one_letter_code
_entity_poly.pdbx_strand_id
1 'polypeptide(L)'
;MDVQTAVNLMQQGLQHKRNGKYEESLKCYLVVVYWIKSEPEPFKNLGKIYYILGQYQNSINCYKKCINLMGTMDIDNLRHMGHAFCDPLAASVEEKAIAENYRCSIDPYFGRFGSKKYGHITIAPDTQEEYNRLCMNKAASLLG
;
A
#
# COMPACT_ATOMS: atom_id res chain seq x y z
N MET A 1 -20.09 -14.52 -7.16
CA MET A 1 -19.37 -14.87 -5.91
C MET A 1 -20.21 -14.40 -4.75
N ASP A 2 -20.45 -15.25 -3.75
CA ASP A 2 -21.15 -14.84 -2.52
C ASP A 2 -20.19 -14.11 -1.54
N VAL A 3 -20.78 -13.47 -0.53
CA VAL A 3 -20.03 -12.67 0.46
C VAL A 3 -19.07 -13.54 1.27
N GLN A 4 -19.47 -14.76 1.64
CA GLN A 4 -18.63 -15.64 2.46
C GLN A 4 -17.37 -16.08 1.72
N THR A 5 -17.51 -16.43 0.44
CA THR A 5 -16.40 -16.79 -0.44
C THR A 5 -15.43 -15.63 -0.60
N ALA A 6 -15.95 -14.41 -0.75
CA ALA A 6 -15.13 -13.21 -0.83
C ALA A 6 -14.34 -12.95 0.45
N VAL A 7 -15.01 -13.04 1.61
CA VAL A 7 -14.37 -12.89 2.92
C VAL A 7 -13.27 -13.93 3.11
N ASN A 8 -13.52 -15.18 2.75
CA ASN A 8 -12.53 -16.26 2.83
C ASN A 8 -11.31 -15.97 1.94
N LEU A 9 -11.52 -15.50 0.71
CA LEU A 9 -10.44 -15.10 -0.20
C LEU A 9 -9.64 -13.92 0.35
N MET A 10 -10.29 -12.92 0.93
CA MET A 10 -9.59 -11.79 1.56
C MET A 10 -8.72 -12.24 2.73
N GLN A 11 -9.24 -13.12 3.60
CA GLN A 11 -8.48 -13.68 4.72
C GLN A 11 -7.26 -14.50 4.24
N GLN A 12 -7.45 -15.36 3.24
CA GLN A 12 -6.36 -16.10 2.61
C GLN A 12 -5.32 -15.15 2.00
N GLY A 13 -5.76 -14.12 1.27
CA GLY A 13 -4.89 -13.10 0.70
C GLY A 13 -4.07 -12.38 1.76
N LEU A 14 -4.67 -11.99 2.89
CA LEU A 14 -3.95 -11.39 4.02
C LEU A 14 -2.91 -12.35 4.59
N GLN A 15 -3.25 -13.62 4.74
CA GLN A 15 -2.33 -14.64 5.27
C GLN A 15 -1.15 -14.87 4.32
N HIS A 16 -1.40 -14.93 3.01
CA HIS A 16 -0.35 -15.00 1.99
C HIS A 16 0.60 -13.81 2.08
N LYS A 17 0.06 -12.57 2.16
CA LYS A 17 0.87 -11.35 2.34
C LYS A 17 1.75 -11.43 3.58
N ARG A 18 1.17 -11.83 4.73
CA ARG A 18 1.88 -11.96 6.02
C ARG A 18 3.00 -13.00 5.99
N ASN A 19 2.94 -13.94 5.06
CA ASN A 19 3.94 -14.99 4.86
C ASN A 19 4.93 -14.68 3.74
N GLY A 20 4.93 -13.46 3.19
CA GLY A 20 5.78 -13.07 2.05
C GLY A 20 5.35 -13.64 0.70
N LYS A 21 4.19 -14.31 0.64
CA LYS A 21 3.63 -14.93 -0.57
C LYS A 21 2.80 -13.91 -1.36
N TYR A 22 3.46 -12.87 -1.88
CA TYR A 22 2.77 -11.70 -2.43
C TYR A 22 1.99 -12.00 -3.71
N GLU A 23 2.46 -12.91 -4.56
CA GLU A 23 1.77 -13.28 -5.80
C GLU A 23 0.48 -14.08 -5.54
N GLU A 24 0.49 -14.98 -4.56
CA GLU A 24 -0.71 -15.68 -4.12
C GLU A 24 -1.70 -14.71 -3.45
N SER A 25 -1.19 -13.76 -2.67
CA SER A 25 -2.00 -12.68 -2.11
C SER A 25 -2.69 -11.86 -3.22
N LEU A 26 -1.92 -11.49 -4.25
CA LEU A 26 -2.40 -10.75 -5.42
C LEU A 26 -3.54 -11.51 -6.12
N LYS A 27 -3.37 -12.82 -6.37
CA LYS A 27 -4.40 -13.67 -6.98
C LYS A 27 -5.71 -13.66 -6.19
N CYS A 28 -5.65 -13.81 -4.87
CA CYS A 28 -6.83 -13.76 -4.01
C CYS A 28 -7.59 -12.43 -4.18
N TYR A 29 -6.88 -11.30 -4.09
CA TYR A 29 -7.52 -9.99 -4.17
C TYR A 29 -8.02 -9.65 -5.57
N LEU A 30 -7.35 -10.10 -6.63
CA LEU A 30 -7.82 -9.94 -8.02
C LEU A 30 -9.17 -10.63 -8.24
N VAL A 31 -9.36 -11.83 -7.69
CA VAL A 31 -10.67 -12.51 -7.74
C VAL A 31 -11.72 -11.70 -6.99
N VAL A 32 -11.40 -11.19 -5.80
CA VAL A 32 -12.35 -10.42 -4.98
C VAL A 32 -12.82 -9.15 -5.70
N VAL A 33 -11.90 -8.32 -6.19
CA VAL A 33 -12.25 -7.04 -6.85
C VAL A 33 -12.93 -7.24 -8.21
N TYR A 34 -12.74 -8.40 -8.86
CA TYR A 34 -13.43 -8.73 -10.10
C TYR A 34 -14.94 -8.89 -9.87
N TRP A 35 -15.33 -9.55 -8.78
CA TRP A 35 -16.74 -9.81 -8.47
C TRP A 35 -17.37 -8.73 -7.58
N ILE A 36 -16.62 -8.18 -6.63
CA ILE A 36 -17.09 -7.19 -5.66
C ILE A 36 -16.45 -5.85 -5.97
N LYS A 37 -17.15 -5.05 -6.78
CA LYS A 37 -16.64 -3.77 -7.32
C LYS A 37 -17.03 -2.56 -6.49
N SER A 38 -17.96 -2.71 -5.54
CA SER A 38 -18.53 -1.65 -4.71
C SER A 38 -17.89 -1.54 -3.33
N GLU A 39 -17.10 -2.53 -2.89
CA GLU A 39 -16.49 -2.53 -1.57
C GLU A 39 -15.09 -1.90 -1.61
N PRO A 40 -14.78 -0.92 -0.75
CA PRO A 40 -13.49 -0.23 -0.78
C PRO A 40 -12.32 -1.07 -0.23
N GLU A 41 -12.56 -1.88 0.81
CA GLU A 41 -11.50 -2.58 1.53
C GLU A 41 -10.64 -3.52 0.64
N PRO A 42 -11.20 -4.33 -0.27
CA PRO A 42 -10.41 -5.15 -1.18
C PRO A 42 -9.43 -4.33 -2.03
N PHE A 43 -9.84 -3.15 -2.50
CA PHE A 43 -8.97 -2.26 -3.28
C PHE A 43 -7.85 -1.68 -2.41
N LYS A 44 -8.13 -1.32 -1.15
CA LYS A 44 -7.08 -0.88 -0.21
C LYS A 44 -5.99 -1.95 -0.04
N ASN A 45 -6.39 -3.19 0.19
CA ASN A 45 -5.44 -4.28 0.40
C ASN A 45 -4.70 -4.67 -0.88
N LEU A 46 -5.38 -4.68 -2.03
CA LEU A 46 -4.75 -4.87 -3.34
C LEU A 46 -3.70 -3.78 -3.63
N GLY A 47 -4.00 -2.53 -3.29
CA GLY A 47 -3.05 -1.41 -3.40
C GLY A 47 -1.78 -1.63 -2.57
N LYS A 48 -1.89 -2.17 -1.35
CA LYS A 48 -0.72 -2.53 -0.52
C LYS A 48 0.12 -3.61 -1.18
N ILE A 49 -0.51 -4.63 -1.75
CA ILE A 49 0.20 -5.74 -2.41
C ILE A 49 0.93 -5.24 -3.66
N TYR A 50 0.27 -4.44 -4.49
CA TYR A 50 0.93 -3.83 -5.65
C TYR A 50 2.11 -2.93 -5.26
N TYR A 51 1.99 -2.16 -4.18
CA TYR A 51 3.11 -1.38 -3.66
C TYR A 51 4.29 -2.29 -3.29
N ILE A 52 4.04 -3.38 -2.53
CA ILE A 52 5.08 -4.31 -2.09
C ILE A 52 5.79 -4.97 -3.28
N LEU A 53 5.06 -5.24 -4.36
CA LEU A 53 5.57 -5.78 -5.61
C LEU A 53 6.26 -4.72 -6.51
N GLY A 54 6.35 -3.46 -6.07
CA GLY A 54 6.92 -2.36 -6.86
C GLY A 54 6.03 -1.90 -8.04
N GLN A 55 4.79 -2.37 -8.11
CA GLN A 55 3.82 -2.00 -9.14
C GLN A 55 3.06 -0.74 -8.72
N TYR A 56 3.79 0.36 -8.59
CA TYR A 56 3.32 1.61 -8.01
C TYR A 56 2.10 2.21 -8.72
N GLN A 57 2.04 2.17 -10.06
CA GLN A 57 0.89 2.69 -10.80
C GLN A 57 -0.41 1.91 -10.51
N ASN A 58 -0.31 0.57 -10.41
CA ASN A 58 -1.46 -0.27 -10.05
C ASN A 58 -1.89 -0.01 -8.61
N SER A 59 -0.92 0.22 -7.71
CA SER A 59 -1.17 0.61 -6.33
C SER A 59 -1.96 1.93 -6.24
N ILE A 60 -1.52 2.98 -6.95
CA ILE A 60 -2.22 4.26 -7.04
C ILE A 60 -3.66 4.07 -7.55
N ASN A 61 -3.86 3.32 -8.62
CA ASN A 61 -5.18 3.08 -9.20
C ASN A 61 -6.12 2.39 -8.20
N CYS A 62 -5.60 1.44 -7.42
CA CYS A 62 -6.38 0.75 -6.39
C CYS A 62 -6.79 1.72 -5.27
N TYR A 63 -5.89 2.57 -4.78
CA TYR A 63 -6.24 3.54 -3.75
C TYR A 63 -7.20 4.61 -4.25
N LYS A 64 -7.04 5.10 -5.49
CA LYS A 64 -8.04 5.99 -6.12
C LYS A 64 -9.43 5.36 -6.14
N LYS A 65 -9.52 4.08 -6.55
CA LYS A 65 -10.79 3.34 -6.53
C LYS A 65 -11.36 3.19 -5.12
N CYS A 66 -10.53 2.86 -4.14
CA CYS A 66 -10.91 2.77 -2.72
C CYS A 66 -11.49 4.09 -2.20
N ILE A 67 -10.78 5.21 -2.41
CA ILE A 67 -11.19 6.55 -1.95
C ILE A 67 -12.50 6.96 -2.61
N ASN A 68 -12.65 6.74 -3.92
CA ASN A 68 -13.90 7.04 -4.64
C ASN A 68 -15.10 6.23 -4.11
N LEU A 69 -14.90 4.97 -3.72
CA LEU A 69 -15.94 4.13 -3.14
C LEU A 69 -16.31 4.56 -1.71
N MET A 70 -15.33 5.03 -0.93
CA MET A 70 -15.56 5.55 0.43
C MET A 70 -16.24 6.93 0.42
N GLY A 71 -16.12 7.68 -0.68
CA GLY A 71 -16.63 9.05 -0.79
C GLY A 71 -15.92 10.05 0.14
N THR A 72 -14.82 9.64 0.78
CA THR A 72 -14.08 10.45 1.75
C THR A 72 -12.58 10.24 1.59
N MET A 73 -11.81 11.30 1.81
CA MET A 73 -10.36 11.28 1.78
C MET A 73 -9.80 10.90 3.16
N ASP A 74 -9.81 9.60 3.44
CA ASP A 74 -9.18 9.06 4.66
C ASP A 74 -7.65 9.20 4.63
N ILE A 75 -7.07 9.62 5.77
CA ILE A 75 -5.65 9.93 5.92
C ILE A 75 -4.77 8.72 5.59
N ASP A 76 -5.18 7.51 6.01
CA ASP A 76 -4.40 6.30 5.72
C ASP A 76 -4.37 5.99 4.23
N ASN A 77 -5.51 6.11 3.54
CA ASN A 77 -5.55 5.89 2.09
C ASN A 77 -4.76 6.95 1.32
N LEU A 78 -4.83 8.22 1.72
CA LEU A 78 -4.00 9.28 1.12
C LEU A 78 -2.51 9.01 1.33
N ARG A 79 -2.12 8.61 2.54
CA ARG A 79 -0.74 8.25 2.86
C ARG A 79 -0.28 7.09 1.99
N HIS A 80 -1.10 6.04 1.88
CA HIS A 80 -0.74 4.88 1.08
C HIS A 80 -0.59 5.20 -0.42
N MET A 81 -1.54 5.97 -0.98
CA MET A 81 -1.47 6.43 -2.36
C MET A 81 -0.30 7.37 -2.61
N GLY A 82 -0.02 8.25 -1.64
CA GLY A 82 1.06 9.21 -1.69
C GLY A 82 2.42 8.53 -1.74
N HIS A 83 2.68 7.57 -0.86
CA HIS A 83 3.89 6.75 -0.91
C HIS A 83 4.01 5.99 -2.23
N ALA A 84 2.92 5.42 -2.74
CA ALA A 84 2.94 4.77 -4.04
C ALA A 84 3.33 5.74 -5.18
N PHE A 85 3.08 7.04 -5.03
CA PHE A 85 3.52 8.06 -5.99
C PHE A 85 4.96 8.53 -5.75
N CYS A 86 5.31 8.84 -4.50
CA CYS A 86 6.56 9.52 -4.15
C CYS A 86 7.75 8.57 -4.03
N ASP A 87 7.57 7.38 -3.47
CA ASP A 87 8.66 6.44 -3.19
C ASP A 87 9.44 6.00 -4.45
N PRO A 88 8.83 5.74 -5.63
CA PRO A 88 9.61 5.47 -6.85
C PRO A 88 10.43 6.67 -7.35
N LEU A 89 10.13 7.89 -6.86
CA LEU A 89 10.82 9.13 -7.21
C LEU A 89 11.87 9.54 -6.17
N ALA A 90 12.01 8.78 -5.07
CA ALA A 90 12.98 9.07 -4.01
C ALA A 90 14.40 9.20 -4.58
N ALA A 91 14.98 10.39 -4.45
CA ALA A 91 16.28 10.73 -4.99
C ALA A 91 17.37 10.50 -3.93
N SER A 92 17.12 10.95 -2.70
CA SER A 92 18.10 10.89 -1.61
C SER A 92 18.14 9.52 -0.92
N VAL A 93 19.20 9.29 -0.15
CA VAL A 93 19.36 8.07 0.64
C VAL A 93 18.37 8.06 1.82
N GLU A 94 18.09 9.22 2.39
CA GLU A 94 17.10 9.45 3.45
C GLU A 94 15.67 9.16 2.96
N GLU A 95 15.28 9.68 1.78
CA GLU A 95 13.96 9.40 1.19
C GLU A 95 13.77 7.91 0.92
N LYS A 96 14.83 7.23 0.44
CA LYS A 96 14.80 5.78 0.24
C LYS A 96 14.70 5.00 1.55
N ALA A 97 15.32 5.50 2.63
CA ALA A 97 15.17 4.93 3.97
C ALA A 97 13.74 5.13 4.51
N ILE A 98 13.15 6.30 4.27
CA ILE A 98 11.75 6.59 4.59
C ILE A 98 10.80 5.67 3.85
N ALA A 99 11.00 5.46 2.54
CA ALA A 99 10.22 4.53 1.75
C ALA A 99 10.37 3.08 2.26
N GLU A 100 11.58 2.67 2.66
CA GLU A 100 11.81 1.35 3.28
C GLU A 100 11.13 1.20 4.64
N ASN A 101 11.13 2.25 5.48
CA ASN A 101 10.39 2.28 6.75
C ASN A 101 8.89 2.15 6.51
N TYR A 102 8.35 2.90 5.55
CA TYR A 102 6.94 2.80 5.16
C TYR A 102 6.62 1.39 4.66
N ARG A 103 7.46 0.80 3.80
CA ARG A 103 7.31 -0.61 3.37
C ARG A 103 7.26 -1.55 4.58
N CYS A 104 8.18 -1.42 5.53
CA CYS A 104 8.18 -2.24 6.75
C CYS A 104 6.88 -2.09 7.56
N SER A 105 6.27 -0.91 7.56
CA SER A 105 5.00 -0.66 8.27
C SER A 105 3.81 -1.40 7.64
N ILE A 106 3.75 -1.51 6.30
CA ILE A 106 2.65 -2.18 5.59
C ILE A 106 2.93 -3.67 5.32
N ASP A 107 4.19 -4.07 5.44
CA ASP A 107 4.73 -5.41 5.24
C ASP A 107 5.65 -5.83 6.39
N PRO A 108 5.08 -6.27 7.53
CA PRO A 108 5.86 -6.74 8.67
C PRO A 108 6.73 -7.97 8.36
N TYR A 109 6.37 -8.77 7.34
CA TYR A 109 7.21 -9.89 6.90
C TYR A 109 8.53 -9.36 6.34
N PHE A 110 8.48 -8.38 5.44
CA PHE A 110 9.68 -7.70 4.95
C PHE A 110 10.44 -7.00 6.08
N GLY A 111 9.75 -6.35 7.02
CA GLY A 111 10.41 -5.70 8.16
C GLY A 111 11.25 -6.65 9.02
N ARG A 112 10.81 -7.92 9.13
CA ARG A 112 11.47 -8.96 9.94
C ARG A 112 12.47 -9.81 9.16
N PHE A 113 12.13 -10.21 7.93
CA PHE A 113 12.87 -11.20 7.16
C PHE A 113 13.47 -10.64 5.86
N GLY A 114 13.06 -9.45 5.45
CA GLY A 114 13.54 -8.80 4.24
C GLY A 114 14.94 -8.23 4.37
N SER A 115 15.62 -8.15 3.24
CA SER A 115 16.93 -7.48 3.12
C SER A 115 16.73 -5.96 3.07
N LYS A 116 16.75 -5.33 4.24
CA LYS A 116 16.70 -3.87 4.40
C LYS A 116 18.01 -3.25 3.94
N LYS A 117 17.97 -2.47 2.87
CA LYS A 117 19.14 -1.79 2.30
C LYS A 117 19.48 -0.51 3.07
N TYR A 118 18.47 0.17 3.57
CA TYR A 118 18.56 1.49 4.18
C TYR A 118 18.29 1.47 5.69
N GLY A 119 17.94 0.32 6.28
CA GLY A 119 17.63 0.17 7.71
C GLY A 119 18.73 0.51 8.71
N HIS A 120 19.93 0.89 8.27
CA HIS A 120 21.00 1.43 9.12
C HIS A 120 20.94 2.96 9.26
N ILE A 121 20.13 3.63 8.43
CA ILE A 121 19.97 5.09 8.44
C ILE A 121 18.92 5.46 9.48
N THR A 122 19.33 6.27 10.46
CA THR A 122 18.41 6.84 11.44
C THR A 122 17.66 8.02 10.81
N ILE A 123 16.34 7.92 10.76
CA ILE A 123 15.47 9.01 10.30
C ILE A 123 14.83 9.66 11.52
N ALA A 124 14.96 10.99 11.63
CA ALA A 124 14.27 11.74 12.67
C ALA A 124 12.75 11.65 12.46
N PRO A 125 11.95 11.51 13.54
CA PRO A 125 10.49 11.41 13.42
C PRO A 125 9.86 12.55 12.62
N ASP A 126 10.34 13.78 12.79
CA ASP A 126 9.84 14.96 12.08
C ASP A 126 10.07 14.86 10.57
N THR A 127 11.23 14.35 10.15
CA THR A 127 11.57 14.15 8.72
C THR A 127 10.67 13.09 8.09
N GLN A 128 10.40 11.99 8.80
CA GLN A 128 9.45 10.97 8.34
C GLN A 128 8.06 11.58 8.17
N GLU A 129 7.62 12.40 9.12
CA GLU A 129 6.28 12.99 9.09
C GLU A 129 6.14 14.11 8.04
N GLU A 130 7.19 14.87 7.79
CA GLU A 130 7.24 15.80 6.66
C GLU A 130 7.11 15.09 5.32
N TYR A 131 7.82 13.98 5.12
CA TYR A 131 7.70 13.17 3.91
C TYR A 131 6.31 12.55 3.76
N ASN A 132 5.72 12.03 4.85
CA ASN A 132 4.35 11.53 4.86
C ASN A 132 3.36 12.64 4.42
N ARG A 133 3.50 13.85 4.94
CA ARG A 133 2.66 15.00 4.58
C ARG A 133 2.82 15.40 3.11
N LEU A 134 4.05 15.43 2.60
CA LEU A 134 4.33 15.65 1.18
C LEU A 134 3.60 14.62 0.31
N CYS A 135 3.73 13.33 0.65
CA CYS A 135 3.07 12.23 -0.03
C CYS A 135 1.54 12.39 -0.05
N MET A 136 0.94 12.68 1.11
CA MET A 136 -0.51 12.87 1.24
C MET A 136 -1.02 14.05 0.42
N ASN A 137 -0.33 15.19 0.45
CA ASN A 137 -0.68 16.36 -0.35
C ASN A 137 -0.63 16.04 -1.85
N LYS A 138 0.38 15.27 -2.27
CA LYS A 138 0.49 14.83 -3.65
C LYS A 138 -0.66 13.91 -4.04
N ALA A 139 -1.00 12.94 -3.19
CA ALA A 139 -2.14 12.06 -3.42
C ALA A 139 -3.46 12.84 -3.54
N ALA A 140 -3.69 13.79 -2.63
CA ALA A 140 -4.87 14.66 -2.65
C ALA A 140 -4.99 15.45 -3.97
N SER A 141 -3.87 15.99 -4.49
CA SER A 141 -3.88 16.71 -5.77
C SER A 141 -4.23 15.86 -6.99
N LEU A 142 -4.11 14.52 -6.89
CA LEU A 142 -4.40 13.57 -7.98
C LEU A 142 -5.86 13.07 -7.97
N LEU A 143 -6.65 13.51 -6.99
CA LEU A 143 -8.06 13.16 -6.80
C LEU A 143 -9.02 14.31 -7.17
N GLY A 144 -8.49 15.50 -7.45
CA GLY A 144 -9.23 16.67 -7.95
C GLY A 144 -9.43 16.65 -9.45
#